data_AF-A0A383ERG1-F1
#
_entry.id   AF-A0A383ERG1-F1
#
_cell.length_a   1.000
_cell.length_b   1.000
_cell.length_c   1.000
_cell.angle_alpha   90.00
_cell.angle_beta   90.00
_cell.angle_gamma   90.00
#
_symmetry.space_group_name_H-M   'P 1'
#
loop_
_entity.id
_entity.type
_entity.pdbx_description
1 polymer ?
#
loop_
_entity_poly.entity_id
_entity_poly.type
_entity_poly.pdbx_seq_one_letter_code
_entity_poly.pdbx_strand_id
1 'polypeptide(L)'
;MIRHDDLIDKVRSYEPNLDPMVLGEAYTFSMSRHSAQRRASGAPYFSHPAEVAVILADLRLDVASIITALLHDTVEDGVAELHEIESQFGPIVAKLVDGVTKLGKLELGRDTTFQ
;
A
#
# COMPACT_ATOMS: atom_id res chain seq x y z
N MET A 1 7.36 -5.47 12.41
CA MET A 1 7.01 -4.31 11.58
C MET A 1 8.30 -3.67 11.12
N ILE A 2 8.51 -3.60 9.81
CA ILE A 2 9.67 -2.89 9.23
C ILE A 2 9.60 -1.40 9.61
N ARG A 3 10.74 -0.74 9.81
CA ARG A 3 10.76 0.70 10.02
C ARG A 3 10.70 1.43 8.67
N HIS A 4 10.21 2.66 8.71
CA HIS A 4 10.19 3.57 7.57
C HIS A 4 11.53 3.60 6.81
N ASP A 5 12.62 3.85 7.54
CA ASP A 5 13.95 3.98 6.94
C ASP A 5 14.47 2.66 6.37
N ASP A 6 14.17 1.53 7.02
CA ASP A 6 14.58 0.20 6.57
C ASP A 6 13.96 -0.15 5.21
N LEU A 7 12.69 0.25 4.97
CA LEU A 7 12.02 0.02 3.68
C LEU A 7 12.65 0.90 2.59
N ILE A 8 12.91 2.18 2.89
CA ILE A 8 13.56 3.10 1.95
C ILE A 8 14.93 2.57 1.55
N ASP A 9 15.76 2.18 2.53
CA ASP A 9 17.10 1.66 2.29
C ASP A 9 17.07 0.38 1.46
N LYS A 10 16.10 -0.50 1.71
CA LYS A 10 15.88 -1.71 0.91
C LYS A 10 15.58 -1.36 -0.55
N VAL A 11 14.66 -0.44 -0.81
CA VAL A 11 14.31 -0.06 -2.20
C VAL A 11 15.51 0.63 -2.88
N ARG A 12 16.21 1.52 -2.18
CA ARG A 12 17.40 2.20 -2.70
C ARG A 12 18.54 1.25 -3.05
N SER A 13 18.61 0.07 -2.43
CA SER A 13 19.63 -0.94 -2.75
C SER A 13 19.54 -1.45 -4.19
N TYR A 14 18.38 -1.35 -4.82
CA TYR A 14 18.16 -1.76 -6.22
C TYR A 14 17.63 -0.65 -7.13
N GLU A 15 17.08 0.44 -6.58
CA GLU A 15 16.70 1.67 -7.29
C GLU A 15 17.42 2.89 -6.67
N PRO A 16 18.70 3.13 -6.99
CA PRO A 16 19.51 4.16 -6.33
C PRO A 16 19.01 5.59 -6.56
N ASN A 17 18.23 5.82 -7.62
CA ASN A 17 17.69 7.12 -8.00
C ASN A 17 16.33 7.41 -7.36
N LEU A 18 15.80 6.50 -6.53
CA LEU A 18 14.59 6.74 -5.75
C LEU A 18 14.73 8.06 -4.97
N ASP A 19 13.73 8.93 -5.12
CA ASP A 19 13.49 10.00 -4.17
C ASP A 19 12.88 9.40 -2.89
N PRO A 20 13.62 9.38 -1.76
CA PRO A 20 13.14 8.76 -0.53
C PRO A 20 11.89 9.47 0.03
N MET A 21 11.64 10.73 -0.34
CA MET A 21 10.47 11.46 0.13
C MET A 21 9.17 10.81 -0.34
N VAL A 22 9.10 10.39 -1.61
CA VAL A 22 7.86 9.85 -2.19
C VAL A 22 7.44 8.56 -1.48
N LEU A 23 8.39 7.67 -1.20
CA LEU A 23 8.10 6.42 -0.49
C LEU A 23 7.74 6.68 0.99
N GLY A 24 8.41 7.64 1.62
CA GLY A 24 8.15 8.01 3.00
C GLY A 24 6.81 8.70 3.23
N GLU A 25 6.39 9.53 2.27
CA GLU A 25 5.06 10.15 2.24
C GLU A 25 3.97 9.08 2.13
N ALA A 26 4.13 8.10 1.23
CA ALA A 26 3.18 6.99 1.10
C ALA A 26 3.08 6.15 2.39
N TYR A 27 4.22 5.85 3.01
CA TYR A 27 4.28 5.12 4.28
C TYR A 27 3.53 5.88 5.39
N THR A 28 3.83 7.18 5.54
CA THR A 28 3.23 8.03 6.55
C THR A 28 1.74 8.23 6.31
N PHE A 29 1.34 8.43 5.05
CA PHE A 29 -0.05 8.55 4.64
C PHE A 29 -0.84 7.31 5.06
N SER A 30 -0.41 6.11 4.63
CA SER A 30 -1.08 4.86 4.97
C SER A 30 -1.14 4.62 6.48
N MET A 31 -0.04 4.85 7.20
CA MET A 31 0.00 4.73 8.66
C MET A 31 -0.99 5.69 9.33
N SER A 32 -1.11 6.92 8.86
CA SER A 32 -2.03 7.92 9.42
C SER A 32 -3.50 7.55 9.16
N ARG A 33 -3.83 7.10 7.94
CA ARG A 33 -5.21 6.73 7.56
C ARG A 33 -5.71 5.48 8.29
N HIS A 34 -4.83 4.53 8.57
CA HIS A 34 -5.14 3.32 9.33
C HIS A 34 -4.86 3.44 10.84
N SER A 35 -4.53 4.63 11.36
CA SER A 35 -4.10 4.83 12.76
C SER A 35 -5.14 4.41 13.81
N ALA A 36 -6.42 4.56 13.50
CA ALA A 36 -7.52 4.16 14.38
C ALA A 36 -7.91 2.66 14.23
N GLN A 37 -7.38 1.97 13.22
CA GLN A 37 -7.75 0.60 12.89
C GLN A 37 -6.79 -0.42 13.52
N ARG A 38 -7.36 -1.52 14.01
CA ARG A 38 -6.61 -2.66 14.55
C ARG A 38 -6.99 -3.94 13.84
N ARG A 39 -6.03 -4.84 13.70
CA ARG A 39 -6.28 -6.22 13.25
C ARG A 39 -7.01 -7.01 14.33
N ALA A 40 -7.59 -8.16 13.97
CA ALA A 40 -8.20 -9.10 14.92
C ALA A 40 -7.20 -9.57 16.00
N SER A 41 -5.89 -9.55 15.70
CA SER A 41 -4.81 -9.86 16.64
C SER A 41 -4.47 -8.71 17.61
N GLY A 42 -5.06 -7.52 17.47
CA GLY A 42 -4.78 -6.32 18.26
C GLY A 42 -3.63 -5.44 17.74
N ALA A 43 -2.87 -5.92 16.75
CA ALA A 43 -1.81 -5.15 16.10
C ALA A 43 -2.36 -3.95 15.29
N PRO A 44 -1.59 -2.87 15.10
CA PRO A 44 -1.98 -1.78 14.19
C PRO A 44 -2.23 -2.30 12.78
N TYR A 45 -3.32 -1.88 12.13
CA TYR A 45 -3.70 -2.40 10.81
C TYR A 45 -2.62 -2.19 9.75
N PHE A 46 -1.94 -1.05 9.82
CA PHE A 46 -0.84 -0.64 8.96
C PHE A 46 0.31 -1.66 8.84
N SER A 47 0.45 -2.61 9.77
CA SER A 47 1.49 -3.64 9.67
C SER A 47 1.41 -4.46 8.37
N HIS A 48 0.22 -4.66 7.82
CA HIS A 48 0.02 -5.45 6.60
C HIS A 48 0.42 -4.74 5.32
N PRO A 49 -0.06 -3.52 5.01
CA PRO A 49 0.44 -2.80 3.85
C PRO A 49 1.98 -2.66 3.86
N ALA A 50 2.57 -2.48 5.05
CA ALA A 50 4.02 -2.45 5.22
C ALA A 50 4.69 -3.82 4.90
N GLU A 51 4.13 -4.94 5.37
CA GLU A 51 4.65 -6.28 5.08
C GLU A 51 4.54 -6.64 3.59
N VAL A 52 3.42 -6.29 2.94
CA VAL A 52 3.25 -6.47 1.49
C VAL A 52 4.29 -5.66 0.72
N ALA A 53 4.53 -4.41 1.11
CA ALA A 53 5.57 -3.57 0.50
C ALA A 53 6.97 -4.18 0.63
N VAL A 54 7.29 -4.83 1.76
CA VAL A 54 8.56 -5.54 1.95
C VAL A 54 8.68 -6.72 0.99
N ILE A 55 7.63 -7.52 0.83
CA ILE A 55 7.62 -8.64 -0.12
C ILE A 55 7.89 -8.14 -1.54
N LEU A 56 7.21 -7.07 -1.96
CA LEU A 56 7.44 -6.50 -3.31
C LEU A 56 8.86 -5.94 -3.47
N ALA A 57 9.42 -5.35 -2.41
CA ALA A 57 10.80 -4.86 -2.40
C ALA A 57 11.82 -6.01 -2.45
N ASP A 58 11.55 -7.14 -1.79
CA ASP A 58 12.37 -8.35 -1.90
C ASP A 58 12.35 -8.95 -3.32
N LEU A 59 11.23 -8.79 -4.01
CA LEU A 59 11.09 -9.12 -5.43
C LEU A 59 11.68 -8.04 -6.38
N ARG A 60 12.21 -6.95 -5.82
CA ARG A 60 12.80 -5.80 -6.56
C ARG A 60 11.84 -5.17 -7.57
N LEU A 61 10.57 -5.03 -7.21
CA LEU A 61 9.60 -4.33 -8.05
C LEU A 61 9.83 -2.81 -8.05
N ASP A 62 9.25 -2.16 -9.06
CA ASP A 62 9.37 -0.71 -9.25
C ASP A 62 8.70 0.09 -8.13
N VAL A 63 9.12 1.35 -7.99
CA VAL A 63 8.69 2.25 -6.91
C VAL A 63 7.17 2.43 -6.88
N ALA A 64 6.51 2.53 -8.04
CA ALA A 64 5.06 2.71 -8.09
C ALA A 64 4.33 1.47 -7.54
N SER A 65 4.86 0.27 -7.77
CA SER A 65 4.37 -0.97 -7.16
C SER A 65 4.55 -0.98 -5.64
N ILE A 66 5.69 -0.51 -5.12
CA ILE A 66 5.91 -0.43 -3.66
C ILE A 66 4.96 0.58 -3.01
N ILE A 67 4.78 1.76 -3.60
CA ILE A 67 3.81 2.76 -3.14
C ILE A 67 2.40 2.18 -3.18
N THR A 68 2.03 1.49 -4.26
CA THR A 68 0.71 0.84 -4.38
C THR A 68 0.49 -0.16 -3.24
N ALA A 69 1.49 -0.98 -2.89
CA ALA A 69 1.38 -1.91 -1.76
C ALA A 69 1.14 -1.20 -0.42
N LEU A 70 1.76 -0.05 -0.18
CA LEU A 70 1.52 0.74 1.03
C LEU A 70 0.10 1.31 1.06
N LEU A 71 -0.50 1.60 -0.10
CA LEU A 71 -1.77 2.31 -0.22
C LEU A 71 -2.97 1.40 -0.55
N HIS A 72 -2.77 0.13 -0.93
CA HIS A 72 -3.79 -0.68 -1.61
C HIS A 72 -5.13 -0.78 -0.88
N ASP A 73 -5.11 -0.94 0.44
CA ASP A 73 -6.33 -1.08 1.25
C ASP A 73 -6.99 0.26 1.60
N THR A 74 -6.32 1.40 1.37
CA THR A 74 -6.81 2.70 1.85
C THR A 74 -8.16 3.10 1.21
N VAL A 75 -8.36 2.77 -0.06
CA VAL A 75 -9.62 3.01 -0.79
C VAL A 75 -10.65 1.92 -0.48
N GLU A 76 -10.22 0.66 -0.34
CA GLU A 76 -11.09 -0.47 -0.03
C GLU A 76 -11.73 -0.32 1.36
N ASP A 77 -10.93 0.09 2.35
CA ASP A 77 -11.35 0.32 3.73
C ASP A 77 -12.07 1.66 3.95
N GLY A 78 -12.19 2.49 2.89
CA GLY A 78 -12.87 3.78 2.93
C GLY A 78 -12.17 4.84 3.79
N VAL A 79 -10.85 4.73 3.99
CA VAL A 79 -10.06 5.70 4.77
C VAL A 79 -9.36 6.75 3.91
N ALA A 80 -9.37 6.56 2.59
CA ALA A 80 -8.95 7.54 1.59
C ALA A 80 -9.82 7.43 0.33
N GLU A 81 -9.92 8.54 -0.41
CA GLU A 81 -10.53 8.56 -1.73
C GLU A 81 -9.48 8.46 -2.83
N LEU A 82 -9.86 7.89 -3.97
CA LEU A 82 -8.95 7.69 -5.11
C LEU A 82 -8.37 9.02 -5.64
N HIS A 83 -9.14 10.10 -5.60
CA HIS A 83 -8.68 11.42 -6.04
C HIS A 83 -7.58 11.99 -5.13
N GLU A 84 -7.60 11.66 -3.82
CA GLU A 84 -6.54 12.05 -2.89
C GLU A 84 -5.22 11.36 -3.24
N ILE A 85 -5.30 10.08 -3.62
CA ILE A 85 -4.14 9.28 -4.06
C ILE A 85 -3.58 9.84 -5.36
N GLU A 86 -4.44 10.14 -6.33
CA GLU A 86 -4.00 10.72 -7.62
C GLU A 86 -3.31 12.07 -7.42
N SER A 87 -3.86 12.93 -6.56
CA SER A 87 -3.29 14.26 -6.30
C SER A 87 -1.94 14.20 -5.58
N GLN A 88 -1.69 13.21 -4.72
CA GLN A 88 -0.46 13.11 -3.93
C GLN A 88 0.62 12.26 -4.59
N PHE A 89 0.23 11.14 -5.21
CA PHE A 89 1.16 10.12 -5.71
C PHE A 89 1.11 9.94 -7.24
N GLY A 90 0.22 10.70 -7.90
CA GLY A 90 0.09 10.73 -9.35
C GLY A 90 -0.87 9.67 -9.93
N PRO A 91 -1.18 9.81 -11.23
CA PRO A 91 -2.22 9.00 -11.89
C PRO A 91 -1.86 7.53 -12.04
N ILE A 92 -0.57 7.19 -12.09
CA ILE A 92 -0.11 5.80 -12.22
C ILE A 92 -0.43 5.03 -10.93
N VAL A 93 -0.04 5.57 -9.77
CA VAL A 93 -0.31 4.95 -8.47
C VAL A 93 -1.82 4.84 -8.23
N ALA A 94 -2.57 5.91 -8.50
CA ALA A 94 -4.03 5.87 -8.37
C ALA A 94 -4.64 4.76 -9.23
N LYS A 95 -4.24 4.64 -10.50
CA LYS A 95 -4.71 3.57 -11.38
C LYS A 95 -4.38 2.17 -10.84
N LEU A 96 -3.20 1.97 -10.27
CA LEU A 96 -2.80 0.70 -9.69
C LEU A 96 -3.64 0.36 -8.43
N VAL A 97 -3.82 1.33 -7.53
CA VAL A 97 -4.65 1.18 -6.31
C VAL A 97 -6.11 0.85 -6.66
N ASP A 98 -6.69 1.58 -7.63
CA ASP A 98 -8.04 1.31 -8.14
C ASP A 98 -8.15 -0.09 -8.75
N GLY A 99 -7.13 -0.50 -9.52
CA GLY A 99 -7.04 -1.83 -10.11
C GLY A 99 -7.08 -2.95 -9.07
N VAL A 100 -6.23 -2.87 -8.03
CA VAL A 100 -6.18 -3.91 -6.98
C VAL A 100 -7.44 -3.91 -6.12
N THR A 101 -8.01 -2.75 -5.80
CA THR A 101 -9.30 -2.64 -5.08
C THR A 101 -10.43 -3.32 -5.85
N LYS A 102 -10.48 -3.13 -7.18
CA LYS A 102 -11.49 -3.76 -8.04
C LYS A 102 -11.33 -5.28 -8.11
N LEU A 103 -10.08 -5.77 -8.16
CA LEU A 103 -9.80 -7.20 -8.13
C LEU A 103 -10.26 -7.83 -6.81
N GLY A 104 -10.00 -7.19 -5.66
CA GLY A 104 -10.49 -7.65 -4.36
C GLY A 104 -12.02 -7.80 -4.32
N LYS A 105 -12.75 -6.82 -4.86
CA LYS A 105 -14.22 -6.86 -4.95
C LYS A 105 -14.75 -8.00 -5.84
N LEU A 106 -14.04 -8.36 -6.91
CA LEU A 106 -14.42 -9.47 -7.79
C LEU A 106 -14.25 -10.83 -7.10
N GLU A 107 -13.18 -11.00 -6.31
CA GLU A 107 -12.95 -12.22 -5.53
C GLU A 107 -14.01 -12.37 -4.42
N LEU A 108 -14.33 -11.30 -3.70
CA LEU A 108 -15.42 -11.31 -2.70
C LEU A 108 -16.79 -11.65 -3.29
N GLY A 109 -17.07 -11.18 -4.52
CA GLY A 109 -18.31 -11.48 -5.23
C GLY A 109 -18.42 -12.93 -5.72
N ARG A 110 -17.33 -13.70 -5.69
CA ARG A 110 -17.29 -15.10 -6.13
C ARG A 110 -17.62 -16.10 -5.04
N ASP A 111 -17.61 -15.69 -3.77
CA ASP A 111 -17.73 -16.58 -2.61
C ASP A 111 -19.18 -16.82 -2.12
N THR A 112 -20.20 -16.42 -2.90
CA THR A 112 -21.62 -16.61 -2.55
C THR A 112 -22.35 -17.70 -3.32
N THR A 113 -21.66 -18.64 -3.98
CA THR A 113 -22.32 -19.81 -4.59
C THR A 113 -21.38 -21.01 -4.60
N PHE A 114 -21.53 -21.91 -3.63
CA PHE A 114 -21.68 -23.38 -3.77
C PHE A 114 -21.65 -24.01 -2.35
N GLN A 115 -22.79 -23.93 -1.64
CA GLN A 115 -23.22 -24.94 -0.68
C GLN A 115 -24.73 -25.11 -0.81
#